data_AF-X1TW77-F1
#
_entry.id   AF-X1TW77-F1
#
_cell.length_a   1.000
_cell.length_b   1.000
_cell.length_c   1.000
_cell.angle_alpha   90.00
_cell.angle_beta   90.00
_cell.angle_gamma   90.00
#
_symmetry.space_group_name_H-M   'P 1'
#
loop_
_entity.id
_entity.type
_entity.pdbx_description
1 polymer ?
#
loop_
_entity_poly.entity_id
_entity_poly.type
_entity_poly.pdbx_seq_one_letter_code
_entity_poly.pdbx_strand_id
1 'polypeptide(L)'
;YWLFLGTLVYVLAYAGVNLFWRKDRRRLAWGLIFGGGLTIVLVLAVVLLDTLVGFGELWYRFHLVFFSNEFWSAQGYMLKLFPQEFFADAAVFCGLVTVVGALILGGLGWWIKRQESGIN
;
A
#
# COMPACT_ATOMS: atom_id res chain seq x y z
N TYR A 1 -2.47 -7.35 -17.51
CA TYR A 1 -2.80 -5.94 -17.24
C TYR A 1 -4.28 -5.69 -16.95
N TRP A 2 -5.24 -6.18 -17.75
CA TRP A 2 -6.68 -5.94 -17.54
C TRP A 2 -7.29 -6.58 -16.28
N LEU A 3 -6.77 -7.73 -15.85
CA LEU A 3 -7.27 -8.42 -14.64
C LEU A 3 -7.01 -7.63 -13.35
N PHE A 4 -5.84 -6.99 -13.22
CA PHE A 4 -5.51 -6.15 -12.06
C PHE A 4 -6.32 -4.86 -12.02
N LEU A 5 -6.60 -4.27 -13.19
CA LEU A 5 -7.50 -3.12 -13.29
C LEU A 5 -8.93 -3.51 -12.92
N GLY A 6 -9.37 -4.69 -13.38
CA GLY A 6 -10.69 -5.24 -13.08
C GLY A 6 -10.89 -5.55 -11.61
N THR A 7 -9.90 -6.15 -10.93
CA THR A 7 -10.00 -6.38 -9.48
C THR A 7 -9.94 -5.09 -8.68
N LEU A 8 -9.14 -4.11 -9.09
CA LEU A 8 -9.10 -2.81 -8.43
C LEU A 8 -10.44 -2.08 -8.54
N VAL A 9 -11.05 -2.06 -9.72
CA VAL A 9 -12.39 -1.50 -9.94
C VAL A 9 -13.45 -2.29 -9.17
N TYR A 10 -13.34 -3.61 -9.10
CA TYR A 10 -14.25 -4.45 -8.33
C TYR A 10 -14.17 -4.19 -6.83
N VAL A 11 -12.96 -4.04 -6.27
CA VAL A 11 -12.77 -3.71 -4.85
C VAL A 11 -13.32 -2.31 -4.54
N LEU A 12 -13.08 -1.33 -5.42
CA LEU A 12 -13.62 0.03 -5.28
C LEU A 12 -15.15 0.07 -5.40
N ALA A 13 -15.72 -0.68 -6.35
CA ALA A 13 -17.16 -0.79 -6.54
C ALA A 13 -17.83 -1.55 -5.39
N TYR A 14 -17.25 -2.65 -4.93
CA TYR A 14 -17.75 -3.43 -3.80
C TYR A 14 -17.67 -2.63 -2.49
N ALA A 15 -16.55 -1.92 -2.28
CA ALA A 15 -16.43 -0.97 -1.18
C ALA A 15 -17.51 0.10 -1.27
N GLY A 16 -17.71 0.72 -2.45
CA GLY A 16 -18.72 1.75 -2.70
C GLY A 16 -20.16 1.27 -2.48
N VAL A 17 -20.52 0.07 -2.94
CA VAL A 17 -21.85 -0.53 -2.75
C VAL A 17 -22.09 -0.89 -1.29
N ASN A 18 -21.10 -1.45 -0.60
CA ASN A 18 -21.20 -1.78 0.82
C ASN A 18 -21.27 -0.50 1.69
N LEU A 19 -20.60 0.58 1.25
CA LEU A 19 -20.69 1.93 1.80
C LEU A 19 -22.08 2.55 1.62
N PHE A 20 -22.73 2.29 0.49
CA PHE A 20 -24.06 2.84 0.20
C PHE A 20 -25.16 2.15 1.02
N TRP A 21 -25.00 0.85 1.32
CA TRP A 21 -26.05 0.02 1.92
C TRP A 21 -26.02 -0.07 3.46
N ARG A 22 -24.88 0.17 4.14
CA ARG A 22 -24.81 0.06 5.61
C ARG A 22 -25.17 1.36 6.33
N LYS A 23 -26.17 1.26 7.22
CA LYS A 23 -26.69 2.29 8.13
C LYS A 23 -25.67 2.86 9.14
N ASP A 24 -24.48 2.26 9.22
CA ASP A 24 -23.42 2.53 10.21
C ASP A 24 -22.24 3.33 9.60
N ARG A 25 -22.56 4.33 8.78
CA ARG A 25 -21.62 5.17 7.99
C ARG A 25 -20.52 5.81 8.84
N ARG A 26 -20.81 6.19 10.09
CA ARG A 26 -19.83 6.76 11.03
C ARG A 26 -18.68 5.82 11.39
N ARG A 27 -18.97 4.54 11.68
CA ARG A 27 -17.93 3.57 12.08
C ARG A 27 -17.02 3.20 10.91
N LEU A 28 -17.58 3.13 9.71
CA LEU A 28 -16.84 2.85 8.48
C LEU A 28 -15.99 4.05 8.03
N ALA A 29 -16.51 5.28 8.14
CA ALA A 29 -15.73 6.50 7.83
C ALA A 29 -14.52 6.63 8.77
N TRP A 30 -14.69 6.34 10.06
CA TRP A 30 -13.56 6.26 11.00
C TRP A 30 -12.58 5.15 10.64
N GLY A 31 -13.07 3.98 10.24
CA GLY A 31 -12.23 2.88 9.76
C GLY A 31 -11.40 3.24 8.52
N LEU A 32 -11.99 3.96 7.56
CA LEU A 32 -11.28 4.43 6.35
C LEU A 32 -10.24 5.50 6.66
N ILE A 33 -10.56 6.45 7.53
CA ILE A 33 -9.62 7.52 7.93
C ILE A 33 -8.47 6.94 8.76
N PHE A 34 -8.78 6.09 9.73
CA PHE A 34 -7.76 5.48 10.59
C PHE A 34 -6.92 4.47 9.80
N GLY A 35 -7.55 3.68 8.93
CA GLY A 35 -6.87 2.75 8.02
C GLY A 35 -5.96 3.48 7.04
N GLY A 36 -6.45 4.52 6.36
CA GLY A 36 -5.63 5.34 5.45
C GLY A 36 -4.47 6.04 6.17
N GLY A 37 -4.73 6.62 7.35
CA GLY A 37 -3.69 7.22 8.19
C GLY A 37 -2.63 6.21 8.64
N LEU A 38 -3.06 5.03 9.09
CA LEU A 38 -2.16 3.95 9.49
C LEU A 38 -1.29 3.49 8.31
N THR A 39 -1.88 3.32 7.13
CA THR A 39 -1.14 2.97 5.91
C THR A 39 -0.09 4.01 5.56
N ILE A 40 -0.41 5.31 5.64
CA ILE A 40 0.56 6.39 5.40
C ILE A 40 1.71 6.34 6.42
N VAL A 41 1.39 6.17 7.71
CA VAL A 41 2.42 6.05 8.76
C VAL A 41 3.34 4.86 8.52
N LEU A 42 2.78 3.71 8.13
CA LEU A 42 3.57 2.51 7.83
C LEU A 42 4.48 2.72 6.62
N VAL A 43 3.98 3.32 5.53
CA VAL A 43 4.81 3.63 4.36
C VAL A 43 5.93 4.61 4.72
N LEU A 44 5.63 5.67 5.48
CA LEU A 44 6.64 6.62 5.93
C LEU A 44 7.70 5.97 6.83
N ALA A 45 7.30 5.04 7.70
CA ALA A 45 8.24 4.30 8.54
C ALA A 45 9.21 3.45 7.69
N VAL A 46 8.71 2.79 6.64
CA VAL A 46 9.55 2.02 5.72
C VAL A 46 10.51 2.93 4.94
N VAL A 47 10.03 4.07 4.43
CA VAL A 47 10.90 5.05 3.75
C VAL A 47 11.96 5.60 4.69
N LEU A 48 11.62 5.89 5.94
CA LEU A 48 12.59 6.37 6.92
C LEU A 48 13.65 5.32 7.23
N LEU A 49 13.25 4.05 7.39
CA LEU A 49 14.19 2.94 7.57
C LEU A 49 15.13 2.81 6.37
N ASP A 50 14.62 2.97 5.15
CA ASP A 50 15.42 2.95 3.92
C ASP A 50 16.44 4.09 3.90
N THR A 51 16.06 5.32 4.27
CA THR A 51 17.00 6.45 4.34
C THR A 51 18.11 6.29 5.39
N LEU A 52 17.85 5.55 6.47
CA LEU A 52 18.80 5.38 7.58
C LEU A 52 19.77 4.22 7.34
N VAL A 53 19.28 3.14 6.72
CA VAL A 53 19.97 1.85 6.63
C VAL A 53 20.43 1.55 5.20
N GLY A 54 19.79 2.18 4.21
CA GLY A 54 20.03 1.98 2.80
C GLY A 54 19.29 0.76 2.24
N PHE A 55 18.82 0.90 1.00
CA PHE A 55 18.05 -0.14 0.31
C PHE A 55 18.78 -1.49 0.25
N GLY A 56 20.11 -1.51 0.14
CA GLY A 56 20.89 -2.75 0.06
C GLY A 56 20.84 -3.61 1.32
N GLU A 57 20.86 -3.01 2.50
CA GLU A 57 20.79 -3.76 3.77
C GLU A 57 19.35 -4.20 4.06
N LEU A 58 18.34 -3.39 3.72
CA LEU A 58 16.93 -3.82 3.75
C LEU A 58 16.68 -4.97 2.78
N TRP A 59 17.24 -4.89 1.57
CA TRP A 59 17.18 -5.95 0.56
C TRP A 59 17.80 -7.24 1.09
N TYR A 60 19.00 -7.17 1.69
CA TYR A 60 19.65 -8.34 2.29
C TYR A 60 18.83 -8.96 3.42
N ARG A 61 18.31 -8.16 4.36
CA ARG A 61 17.46 -8.65 5.45
C ARG A 61 16.16 -9.26 4.97
N PHE A 62 15.53 -8.66 3.96
CA PHE A 62 14.37 -9.24 3.30
C PHE A 62 14.69 -10.64 2.76
N HIS A 63 15.86 -10.80 2.12
CA HIS A 63 16.28 -12.11 1.62
C HIS A 63 16.46 -13.12 2.75
N LEU A 64 17.10 -12.74 3.85
CA LEU A 64 17.29 -13.63 5.00
C LEU A 64 15.97 -14.07 5.67
N VAL A 65 14.98 -13.18 5.74
CA VAL A 65 13.70 -13.48 6.39
C VAL A 65 12.81 -14.35 5.51
N PHE A 66 12.76 -14.07 4.21
CA PHE A 66 11.86 -14.76 3.28
C PHE A 66 12.49 -15.96 2.58
N PHE A 67 13.82 -16.02 2.51
CA PHE A 67 14.55 -17.10 1.86
C PHE A 67 15.58 -17.68 2.82
N SER A 68 15.37 -18.94 3.19
CA SER A 68 16.28 -19.69 4.08
C SER A 68 17.49 -20.30 3.37
N ASN A 69 17.68 -20.04 2.08
CA ASN A 69 18.73 -20.63 1.25
C ASN A 69 19.62 -19.56 0.60
N GLU A 70 20.83 -19.93 0.19
CA GLU A 70 21.78 -19.02 -0.47
C GLU A 70 21.60 -18.93 -2.00
N PHE A 71 20.59 -19.61 -2.56
CA PHE A 71 20.40 -19.69 -4.02
C PHE A 71 19.99 -18.36 -4.67
N TRP A 72 19.51 -17.40 -3.88
CA TRP A 72 19.24 -16.03 -4.38
C TRP A 72 20.52 -15.31 -4.83
N SER A 73 21.68 -15.66 -4.24
CA SER A 73 22.99 -15.08 -4.56
C SER A 73 23.86 -16.03 -5.40
N ALA A 74 23.77 -17.35 -5.14
CA ALA A 74 24.80 -18.34 -5.50
C ALA A 74 25.03 -18.59 -7.00
N GLN A 75 24.21 -18.07 -7.91
CA GLN A 75 24.46 -18.22 -9.36
C GLN A 75 24.36 -16.92 -10.16
N GLY A 76 24.12 -15.77 -9.50
CA GLY A 76 24.10 -14.44 -10.13
C GLY A 76 23.07 -14.24 -11.27
N TYR A 77 22.33 -15.27 -11.69
CA TYR A 77 21.37 -15.18 -12.78
C TYR A 77 20.17 -14.32 -12.42
N MET A 78 19.65 -14.44 -11.20
CA MET A 78 18.54 -13.60 -10.75
C MET A 78 18.93 -12.12 -10.68
N LEU A 79 20.10 -11.79 -10.14
CA LEU A 79 20.59 -10.41 -10.10
C LEU A 79 20.97 -9.86 -11.48
N LYS A 80 21.35 -10.71 -12.44
CA LYS A 80 21.56 -10.30 -13.84
C LYS A 80 20.26 -10.03 -14.59
N LEU A 81 19.20 -10.76 -14.27
CA LEU A 81 17.88 -10.58 -14.89
C LEU A 81 17.10 -9.42 -14.23
N PHE A 82 17.25 -9.24 -12.91
CA PHE A 82 16.61 -8.19 -12.13
C PHE A 82 17.65 -7.56 -11.19
N PRO A 83 18.27 -6.43 -11.59
CA PRO A 83 19.25 -5.75 -10.75
C PRO A 83 18.58 -5.19 -9.49
N GLN A 84 19.37 -4.94 -8.45
CA GLN A 84 18.88 -4.35 -7.21
C GLN A 84 18.12 -3.04 -7.45
N GLU A 85 18.60 -2.20 -8.38
CA GLU A 85 17.94 -0.94 -8.77
C GLU A 85 16.52 -1.16 -9.31
N PHE A 86 16.27 -2.26 -10.03
CA PHE A 86 14.91 -2.59 -10.49
C PHE A 86 13.96 -2.82 -9.31
N PHE A 87 14.44 -3.48 -8.26
CA PHE A 87 13.64 -3.71 -7.06
C PHE A 87 13.46 -2.44 -6.22
N ALA A 88 14.45 -1.55 -6.21
CA ALA A 88 14.34 -0.24 -5.58
C ALA A 88 13.23 0.59 -6.27
N ASP A 89 13.28 0.70 -7.59
CA ASP A 89 12.28 1.39 -8.40
C ASP A 89 10.89 0.77 -8.22
N ALA A 90 10.80 -0.57 -8.21
CA ALA A 90 9.55 -1.28 -7.98
C ALA A 90 8.97 -1.03 -6.57
N ALA A 91 9.83 -1.00 -5.55
CA ALA A 91 9.40 -0.70 -4.18
C ALA A 91 8.86 0.73 -4.06
N VAL A 92 9.54 1.71 -4.67
CA VAL A 92 9.09 3.11 -4.73
C VAL A 92 7.75 3.21 -5.47
N PHE A 93 7.61 2.56 -6.62
CA PHE A 93 6.35 2.54 -7.38
C PHE A 93 5.19 1.95 -6.58
N CYS A 94 5.40 0.79 -5.94
CA CYS A 94 4.41 0.16 -5.08
C CYS A 94 4.03 1.08 -3.90
N GLY A 95 5.02 1.68 -3.24
CA GLY A 95 4.80 2.64 -2.15
C GLY A 95 3.95 3.84 -2.61
N LEU A 96 4.24 4.40 -3.78
CA LEU A 96 3.47 5.48 -4.40
C LEU A 96 2.01 5.09 -4.65
N VAL A 97 1.77 3.92 -5.26
CA VAL A 97 0.42 3.42 -5.53
C VAL A 97 -0.34 3.20 -4.22
N THR A 98 0.31 2.65 -3.19
CA THR A 98 -0.30 2.47 -1.86
C THR A 98 -0.67 3.80 -1.21
N VAL A 99 0.20 4.80 -1.26
CA VAL A 99 -0.08 6.15 -0.71
C VAL A 99 -1.24 6.81 -1.45
N VAL A 100 -1.24 6.75 -2.79
CA VAL A 100 -2.34 7.30 -3.61
C VAL A 100 -3.65 6.60 -3.26
N GLY A 101 -3.65 5.27 -3.14
CA GLY A 101 -4.83 4.51 -2.72
C GLY A 101 -5.32 4.90 -1.32
N ALA A 102 -4.40 5.06 -0.36
CA ALA A 102 -4.73 5.48 1.00
C ALA A 102 -5.31 6.90 1.04
N LEU A 103 -4.80 7.83 0.23
CA LEU A 103 -5.32 9.19 0.12
C LEU A 103 -6.71 9.21 -0.51
N ILE A 104 -6.95 8.41 -1.56
CA ILE A 104 -8.27 8.30 -2.18
C ILE A 104 -9.28 7.77 -1.16
N LEU A 105 -8.98 6.64 -0.51
CA LEU A 105 -9.88 6.03 0.47
C LEU A 105 -10.08 6.91 1.71
N GLY A 106 -9.01 7.49 2.26
CA GLY A 106 -9.09 8.43 3.38
C GLY A 106 -9.88 9.70 3.03
N GLY A 107 -9.68 10.23 1.83
CA GLY A 107 -10.41 11.38 1.29
C GLY A 107 -11.90 11.10 1.08
N LEU A 108 -12.26 9.92 0.54
CA LEU A 108 -13.64 9.44 0.45
C LEU A 108 -14.29 9.32 1.84
N GLY A 109 -13.57 8.76 2.82
CA GLY A 109 -14.03 8.68 4.21
C GLY A 109 -14.29 10.06 4.84
N TRP A 110 -13.40 11.03 4.59
CA TRP A 110 -13.55 12.41 5.05
C TRP A 110 -14.73 13.14 4.37
N TRP A 111 -14.91 12.97 3.07
CA TRP A 111 -16.02 13.56 2.32
C TRP A 111 -17.39 13.07 2.81
N ILE A 112 -17.50 11.77 3.11
CA ILE A 112 -18.72 11.18 3.68
C ILE A 112 -19.01 11.74 5.07
N LYS A 113 -17.98 11.86 5.93
CA LYS A 113 -18.11 12.49 7.25
C LYS A 113 -18.62 13.94 7.12
N ARG A 114 -18.13 14.69 6.12
CA ARG A 114 -18.53 16.08 5.89
C ARG A 114 -20.00 16.22 5.47
N GLN A 115 -20.52 15.27 4.69
CA GLN A 115 -21.95 15.27 4.32
C GLN A 115 -22.86 15.01 5.52
N GLU A 116 -22.48 14.14 6.46
CA GLU A 116 -23.27 13.91 7.67
C GLU A 116 -23.26 15.11 8.63
N SER A 117 -22.19 15.91 8.65
CA SER A 117 -22.11 17.12 9.48
C SER A 117 -22.87 18.33 8.94
N GLY A 118 -23.31 18.31 7.67
CA GLY A 118 -24.07 19.41 7.06
C GLY A 118 -25.59 19.26 7.12
N ILE A 119 -26.08 18.16 7.72
CA ILE A 119 -27.52 17.83 7.81
C ILE A 119 -28.06 18.01 9.26
N ASN A 120 -27.22 18.49 10.19
CA ASN A 120 -27.66 18.89 11.55
C ASN A 120 -27.64 20.41 11.70
#